data_AF-A0A7S4M2G5-F1
#
_entry.id   AF-A0A7S4M2G5-F1
#
_cell.length_a   1.000
_cell.length_b   1.000
_cell.length_c   1.000
_cell.angle_alpha   90.00
_cell.angle_beta   90.00
_cell.angle_gamma   90.00
#
_symmetry.space_group_name_H-M   'P 1'
#
loop_
_entity.id
_entity.type
_entity.pdbx_description
1 polymer ?
#
loop_
_entity_poly.entity_id
_entity_poly.type
_entity_poly.pdbx_seq_one_letter_code
_entity_poly.pdbx_strand_id
1 'polypeptide(L)'
;TPEAKPEGPEREAFVADLKAGRRFYGGAAYEASRSEEEKAAFRYALHETMDLWYAHEGTTVYMLTRLPEGTQRKAGYDESGWTTYERRSAEQIKKFHLWNAAWTLVLDLGASRGTSGGNWTPKERSRNWPLDPDGFDALIESKQFTNGADKGAVKALYRKMSEGQLGSVRKLDFLFMQKPTVRDMEQCGRCLSLCRRLQVCSFFEVGLTDETCAALFSTLATDAHIEVLYLGGNQLGPAAAKEIAAYLCGNHSLEILYLQRNNLGDEGAKALAPAISASMSLKAILVDDNNLSDEGFAAIHRAAVHGERDIALIGGVGNAASNLLGALMKR
;
A
#
# COMPACT_ATOMS: atom_id res chain seq x y z
N THR A 1 -18.04 -19.60 21.03
CA THR A 1 -18.25 -21.07 20.99
C THR A 1 -18.97 -21.43 19.71
N PRO A 2 -18.66 -22.57 19.07
CA PRO A 2 -19.21 -22.98 17.78
C PRO A 2 -20.61 -23.60 17.89
N GLU A 3 -21.52 -22.95 18.62
CA GLU A 3 -22.90 -23.45 18.82
C GLU A 3 -23.89 -22.29 18.83
N ALA A 4 -24.18 -21.80 17.65
CA ALA A 4 -25.50 -21.25 17.33
C ALA A 4 -25.84 -21.70 15.92
N LYS A 5 -25.91 -23.03 15.73
CA LYS A 5 -26.80 -23.54 14.68
C LYS A 5 -28.20 -23.18 15.16
N PRO A 6 -29.06 -22.54 14.35
CA PRO A 6 -30.44 -22.35 14.76
C PRO A 6 -31.00 -23.73 15.12
N GLU A 7 -31.48 -23.94 16.33
CA GLU A 7 -32.17 -25.18 16.70
C GLU A 7 -33.65 -24.86 16.88
N GLY A 8 -34.52 -25.75 16.36
CA GLY A 8 -35.96 -25.55 16.36
C GLY A 8 -36.58 -25.42 14.96
N PRO A 9 -37.89 -25.14 14.89
CA PRO A 9 -38.69 -25.20 13.66
C PRO A 9 -38.18 -24.29 12.53
N GLU A 10 -37.44 -23.23 12.86
CA GLU A 10 -36.85 -22.31 11.88
C GLU A 10 -35.68 -22.92 11.10
N ARG A 11 -34.85 -23.78 11.73
CA ARG A 11 -33.80 -24.55 11.01
C ARG A 11 -34.41 -25.62 10.13
N GLU A 12 -35.47 -26.27 10.60
CA GLU A 12 -36.16 -27.28 9.80
C GLU A 12 -36.82 -26.66 8.57
N ALA A 13 -37.43 -25.48 8.72
CA ALA A 13 -37.95 -24.69 7.61
C ALA A 13 -36.84 -24.25 6.64
N PHE A 14 -35.70 -23.77 7.15
CA PHE A 14 -34.53 -23.43 6.35
C PHE A 14 -33.98 -24.63 5.55
N VAL A 15 -33.84 -25.79 6.20
CA VAL A 15 -33.36 -27.04 5.56
C VAL A 15 -34.37 -27.57 4.55
N ALA A 16 -35.67 -27.45 4.83
CA ALA A 16 -36.74 -27.85 3.90
C ALA A 16 -36.77 -26.95 2.65
N ASP A 17 -36.58 -25.64 2.81
CA ASP A 17 -36.46 -24.69 1.69
C ASP A 17 -35.21 -24.93 0.83
N LEU A 18 -34.08 -25.22 1.47
CA LEU A 18 -32.84 -25.65 0.81
C LEU A 18 -33.04 -26.91 -0.03
N LYS A 19 -33.72 -27.93 0.54
CA LYS A 19 -34.04 -29.18 -0.15
C LYS A 19 -35.05 -28.99 -1.28
N ALA A 20 -35.95 -28.02 -1.17
CA ALA A 20 -36.97 -27.70 -2.16
C ALA A 20 -36.46 -26.83 -3.33
N GLY A 21 -35.21 -26.38 -3.30
CA GLY A 21 -34.62 -25.54 -4.35
C GLY A 21 -35.27 -24.16 -4.48
N ARG A 22 -36.02 -23.71 -3.46
CA ARG A 22 -36.60 -22.36 -3.43
C ARG A 22 -35.45 -21.38 -3.26
N ARG A 23 -35.36 -20.36 -4.13
CA ARG A 23 -34.34 -19.30 -4.06
C ARG A 23 -34.45 -18.59 -2.72
N PHE A 24 -33.63 -18.99 -1.76
CA PHE A 24 -33.62 -18.44 -0.42
C PHE A 24 -32.86 -17.10 -0.46
N TYR A 25 -33.58 -15.98 -0.34
CA TYR A 25 -33.00 -14.72 0.14
C TYR A 25 -32.98 -14.77 1.67
N GLY A 26 -32.12 -15.63 2.22
CA GLY A 26 -32.04 -15.90 3.65
C GLY A 26 -31.62 -14.76 4.54
N GLY A 27 -31.23 -13.63 3.96
CA GLY A 27 -30.82 -12.45 4.72
C GLY A 27 -31.91 -11.98 5.67
N ALA A 28 -33.17 -11.88 5.22
CA ALA A 28 -34.23 -11.31 6.05
C ALA A 28 -34.64 -12.21 7.23
N ALA A 29 -34.77 -13.52 6.98
CA ALA A 29 -35.09 -14.48 8.05
C ALA A 29 -33.94 -14.66 9.04
N TYR A 30 -32.69 -14.69 8.56
CA TYR A 30 -31.50 -14.75 9.40
C TYR A 30 -31.28 -13.45 10.19
N GLU A 31 -31.59 -12.29 9.62
CA GLU A 31 -31.50 -11.01 10.32
C GLU A 31 -32.60 -10.90 11.40
N ALA A 32 -33.80 -11.40 11.10
CA ALA A 32 -34.92 -11.43 12.04
C ALA A 32 -34.71 -12.42 13.20
N SER A 33 -33.88 -13.45 13.03
CA SER A 33 -33.60 -14.43 14.09
C SER A 33 -32.62 -13.95 15.16
N ARG A 34 -31.97 -12.78 14.96
CA ARG A 34 -31.00 -12.25 15.93
C ARG A 34 -31.68 -11.56 17.11
N SER A 35 -31.15 -11.78 18.31
CA SER A 35 -31.51 -10.97 19.49
C SER A 35 -31.04 -9.51 19.34
N GLU A 36 -31.56 -8.60 20.16
CA GLU A 36 -31.10 -7.20 20.14
C GLU A 36 -29.63 -7.07 20.56
N GLU A 37 -29.16 -7.91 21.49
CA GLU A 37 -27.76 -8.01 21.88
C GLU A 37 -26.88 -8.48 20.72
N GLU A 38 -27.32 -9.50 19.97
CA GLU A 38 -26.59 -10.00 18.80
C GLU A 38 -26.53 -8.95 17.69
N LYS A 39 -27.62 -8.22 17.45
CA LYS A 39 -27.62 -7.09 16.50
C LYS A 39 -26.69 -5.98 16.96
N ALA A 40 -26.64 -5.67 18.25
CA ALA A 40 -25.71 -4.68 18.79
C ALA A 40 -24.26 -5.14 18.65
N ALA A 41 -23.95 -6.39 18.97
CA ALA A 41 -22.62 -6.98 18.81
C ALA A 41 -22.18 -7.00 17.34
N PHE A 42 -23.08 -7.38 16.42
CA PHE A 42 -22.81 -7.35 14.99
C PHE A 42 -22.50 -5.94 14.49
N ARG A 43 -23.32 -4.94 14.86
CA ARG A 43 -23.07 -3.53 14.53
C ARG A 43 -21.73 -3.06 15.07
N TYR A 44 -21.41 -3.39 16.33
CA TYR A 44 -20.13 -3.04 16.93
C TYR A 44 -18.97 -3.67 16.17
N ALA A 45 -19.03 -4.97 15.87
CA ALA A 45 -17.98 -5.65 15.13
C ALA A 45 -17.78 -5.02 13.73
N LEU A 46 -18.88 -4.80 13.01
CA LEU A 46 -18.85 -4.22 11.65
C LEU A 46 -18.33 -2.79 11.63
N HIS A 47 -18.68 -1.95 12.60
CA HIS A 47 -18.29 -0.55 12.57
C HIS A 47 -16.99 -0.26 13.30
N GLU A 48 -16.63 -1.03 14.33
CA GLU A 48 -15.53 -0.69 15.25
C GLU A 48 -14.33 -1.64 15.18
N THR A 49 -14.42 -2.77 14.47
CA THR A 49 -13.33 -3.78 14.50
C THR A 49 -12.79 -4.20 13.14
N MET A 50 -13.35 -3.71 12.03
CA MET A 50 -12.98 -4.19 10.69
C MET A 50 -11.51 -3.93 10.32
N ASP A 51 -10.93 -2.87 10.85
CA ASP A 51 -9.50 -2.58 10.71
C ASP A 51 -8.63 -3.62 11.43
N LEU A 52 -9.07 -4.18 12.56
CA LEU A 52 -8.41 -5.30 13.23
C LEU A 52 -8.42 -6.57 12.36
N TRP A 53 -9.55 -6.89 11.73
CA TRP A 53 -9.71 -8.12 10.96
C TRP A 53 -9.01 -8.10 9.61
N TYR A 54 -8.96 -6.95 8.93
CA TYR A 54 -8.40 -6.88 7.57
C TYR A 54 -7.04 -6.19 7.50
N ALA A 55 -6.83 -5.13 8.28
CA ALA A 55 -5.67 -4.24 8.13
C ALA A 55 -4.61 -4.39 9.23
N HIS A 56 -4.89 -5.13 10.29
CA HIS A 56 -3.91 -5.35 11.37
C HIS A 56 -2.69 -6.15 10.90
N GLU A 57 -1.53 -5.80 11.44
CA GLU A 57 -0.23 -6.39 11.09
C GLU A 57 -0.12 -7.87 11.46
N GLY A 58 -0.81 -8.29 12.53
CA GLY A 58 -0.85 -9.67 12.99
C GLY A 58 -1.89 -10.55 12.28
N THR A 59 -2.61 -10.02 11.29
CA THR A 59 -3.70 -10.75 10.63
C THR A 59 -3.36 -11.17 9.21
N THR A 60 -3.49 -12.47 8.95
CA THR A 60 -3.45 -13.07 7.61
C THR A 60 -4.87 -13.34 7.11
N VAL A 61 -5.18 -12.82 5.93
CA VAL A 61 -6.48 -12.98 5.27
C VAL A 61 -6.36 -14.05 4.18
N TYR A 62 -7.19 -15.09 4.26
CA TYR A 62 -7.31 -16.10 3.23
C TYR A 62 -8.55 -15.81 2.37
N MET A 63 -8.36 -15.73 1.06
CA MET A 63 -9.39 -15.37 0.10
C MET A 63 -9.77 -16.56 -0.78
N LEU A 64 -11.07 -16.78 -0.94
CA LEU A 64 -11.66 -17.81 -1.80
C LEU A 64 -12.37 -17.14 -2.97
N THR A 65 -11.58 -16.67 -3.94
CA THR A 65 -12.07 -15.75 -4.98
C THR A 65 -12.69 -16.45 -6.18
N ARG A 66 -12.46 -17.76 -6.29
CA ARG A 66 -13.08 -18.63 -7.29
C ARG A 66 -14.36 -19.23 -6.75
N LEU A 67 -15.44 -19.13 -7.53
CA LEU A 67 -16.67 -19.82 -7.23
C LEU A 67 -16.55 -21.32 -7.59
N PRO A 68 -17.20 -22.22 -6.82
CA PRO A 68 -17.23 -23.64 -7.14
C PRO A 68 -17.84 -23.92 -8.52
N GLU A 69 -17.37 -25.00 -9.18
CA GLU A 69 -17.96 -25.48 -10.43
C GLU A 69 -19.46 -25.79 -10.22
N GLY A 70 -20.31 -25.37 -11.18
CA GLY A 70 -21.77 -25.52 -11.09
C GLY A 70 -22.51 -24.43 -10.32
N THR A 71 -21.83 -23.40 -9.81
CA THR A 71 -22.48 -22.23 -9.18
C THR A 71 -23.41 -21.50 -10.16
N GLN A 72 -24.59 -21.10 -9.68
CA GLN A 72 -25.53 -20.25 -10.45
C GLN A 72 -25.28 -18.74 -10.24
N ARG A 73 -24.33 -18.38 -9.36
CA ARG A 73 -24.01 -16.98 -9.09
C ARG A 73 -23.39 -16.36 -10.34
N LYS A 74 -24.00 -15.29 -10.84
CA LYS A 74 -23.53 -14.56 -12.04
C LYS A 74 -22.33 -13.67 -11.75
N ALA A 75 -22.30 -13.02 -10.58
CA ALA A 75 -21.27 -12.06 -10.23
C ALA A 75 -20.05 -12.74 -9.58
N GLY A 76 -18.86 -12.53 -10.14
CA GLY A 76 -17.59 -13.00 -9.57
C GLY A 76 -17.18 -12.27 -8.28
N TYR A 77 -16.13 -12.76 -7.62
CA TYR A 77 -15.58 -12.12 -6.42
C TYR A 77 -15.17 -10.66 -6.68
N ASP A 78 -14.50 -10.39 -7.80
CA ASP A 78 -14.09 -9.03 -8.19
C ASP A 78 -15.21 -8.10 -8.62
N GLU A 79 -16.41 -8.63 -8.84
CA GLU A 79 -17.57 -7.86 -9.31
C GLU A 79 -18.46 -7.43 -8.16
N SER A 80 -18.35 -8.06 -6.99
CA SER A 80 -19.17 -7.75 -5.82
C SER A 80 -18.54 -6.67 -4.93
N GLY A 81 -19.37 -5.75 -4.43
CA GLY A 81 -18.91 -4.61 -3.64
C GLY A 81 -18.30 -5.01 -2.29
N TRP A 82 -18.93 -5.91 -1.55
CA TRP A 82 -18.42 -6.40 -0.26
C TRP A 82 -17.09 -7.14 -0.40
N THR A 83 -16.97 -8.04 -1.37
CA THR A 83 -15.72 -8.76 -1.63
C THR A 83 -14.61 -7.85 -2.16
N THR A 84 -14.97 -6.77 -2.89
CA THR A 84 -14.03 -5.70 -3.26
C THR A 84 -13.52 -4.98 -2.01
N TYR A 85 -14.40 -4.65 -1.06
CA TYR A 85 -14.02 -4.06 0.23
C TYR A 85 -13.07 -4.97 1.01
N GLU A 86 -13.42 -6.25 1.15
CA GLU A 86 -12.60 -7.23 1.89
C GLU A 86 -11.20 -7.33 1.28
N ARG A 87 -11.10 -7.48 -0.05
CA ARG A 87 -9.82 -7.53 -0.76
C ARG A 87 -9.02 -6.26 -0.55
N ARG A 88 -9.60 -5.10 -0.86
CA ARG A 88 -8.88 -3.82 -0.79
C ARG A 88 -8.49 -3.44 0.62
N SER A 89 -9.27 -3.85 1.62
CA SER A 89 -8.92 -3.65 3.04
C SER A 89 -7.79 -4.58 3.47
N ALA A 90 -7.81 -5.84 3.02
CA ALA A 90 -6.76 -6.81 3.32
C ALA A 90 -5.40 -6.45 2.68
N GLU A 91 -5.44 -5.89 1.47
CA GLU A 91 -4.28 -5.53 0.66
C GLU A 91 -3.75 -4.12 0.94
N GLN A 92 -4.42 -3.34 1.80
CA GLN A 92 -4.00 -1.99 2.13
C GLN A 92 -2.66 -1.96 2.88
N ILE A 93 -2.05 -0.77 2.93
CA ILE A 93 -0.90 -0.47 3.78
C ILE A 93 -1.13 -0.94 5.23
N LYS A 94 -0.25 -1.82 5.72
CA LYS A 94 -0.23 -2.31 7.11
C LYS A 94 0.99 -1.78 7.87
N LYS A 95 0.90 -1.70 9.19
CA LYS A 95 2.00 -1.28 10.08
C LYS A 95 3.02 -2.42 10.18
N PHE A 96 4.05 -2.52 9.33
CA PHE A 96 5.07 -3.57 9.52
C PHE A 96 6.43 -3.26 8.87
N HIS A 97 7.50 -3.93 9.33
CA HIS A 97 8.83 -3.97 8.70
C HIS A 97 8.97 -5.19 7.77
N LEU A 98 8.89 -4.99 6.46
CA LEU A 98 8.83 -6.08 5.47
C LEU A 98 10.03 -7.04 5.47
N TRP A 99 11.20 -6.64 5.97
CA TRP A 99 12.36 -7.54 6.06
C TRP A 99 12.15 -8.73 7.02
N ASN A 100 11.30 -8.57 8.05
CA ASN A 100 11.07 -9.59 9.08
C ASN A 100 9.82 -10.44 8.85
N ALA A 101 8.94 -10.04 7.93
CA ALA A 101 7.76 -10.82 7.61
C ALA A 101 7.97 -11.48 6.24
N ALA A 102 8.04 -12.80 6.25
CA ALA A 102 7.86 -13.63 5.08
C ALA A 102 6.39 -13.50 4.57
N TRP A 103 6.05 -12.33 4.02
CA TRP A 103 4.67 -11.89 3.74
C TRP A 103 3.88 -12.92 2.93
N THR A 104 2.87 -13.47 3.59
CA THR A 104 1.67 -14.06 2.99
C THR A 104 0.46 -13.61 3.81
N LEU A 105 0.32 -12.29 4.05
CA LEU A 105 -0.79 -11.70 4.82
C LEU A 105 -2.10 -11.64 4.04
N VAL A 106 -2.05 -11.82 2.72
CA VAL A 106 -3.21 -12.09 1.88
C VAL A 106 -2.87 -13.28 1.00
N LEU A 107 -3.69 -14.32 1.07
CA LEU A 107 -3.52 -15.56 0.33
C LEU A 107 -4.77 -15.83 -0.50
N ASP A 108 -4.66 -15.67 -1.81
CA ASP A 108 -5.75 -16.01 -2.73
C ASP A 108 -5.68 -17.48 -3.14
N LEU A 109 -6.40 -18.32 -2.40
CA LEU A 109 -6.50 -19.76 -2.69
C LEU A 109 -7.36 -20.04 -3.94
N GLY A 110 -8.17 -19.07 -4.37
CA GLY A 110 -8.97 -19.18 -5.59
C GLY A 110 -8.13 -19.03 -6.87
N ALA A 111 -7.04 -18.28 -6.79
CA ALA A 111 -6.08 -18.09 -7.87
C ALA A 111 -5.17 -19.32 -8.11
N SER A 112 -4.95 -20.16 -7.09
CA SER A 112 -4.06 -21.32 -7.17
C SER A 112 -4.79 -22.60 -7.67
N ARG A 113 -4.70 -22.90 -8.97
CA ARG A 113 -4.74 -24.29 -9.46
C ARG A 113 -3.42 -24.54 -10.19
N GLY A 114 -2.43 -25.16 -9.53
CA GLY A 114 -1.25 -25.63 -10.27
C GLY A 114 0.01 -26.02 -9.50
N THR A 115 0.26 -25.55 -8.28
CA THR A 115 1.51 -25.88 -7.57
C THR A 115 1.27 -26.99 -6.55
N SER A 116 1.14 -28.21 -7.05
CA SER A 116 1.33 -29.42 -6.26
C SER A 116 2.79 -29.47 -5.77
N GLY A 117 3.09 -28.75 -4.69
CA GLY A 117 4.39 -28.74 -4.05
C GLY A 117 4.82 -27.37 -3.50
N GLY A 118 4.05 -26.78 -2.58
CA GLY A 118 4.51 -25.74 -1.61
C GLY A 118 5.09 -24.41 -2.14
N ASN A 119 5.38 -24.30 -3.43
CA ASN A 119 6.07 -23.17 -4.04
C ASN A 119 5.08 -22.29 -4.80
N TRP A 120 4.52 -21.32 -4.07
CA TRP A 120 3.74 -20.20 -4.62
C TRP A 120 4.56 -19.38 -5.62
N THR A 121 3.99 -19.10 -6.79
CA THR A 121 4.64 -18.30 -7.83
C THR A 121 4.61 -16.79 -7.49
N PRO A 122 5.51 -15.96 -8.06
CA PRO A 122 5.49 -14.51 -7.85
C PRO A 122 4.15 -13.84 -8.20
N LYS A 123 3.40 -14.40 -9.15
CA LYS A 123 2.09 -13.89 -9.57
C LYS A 123 1.01 -14.12 -8.52
N GLU A 124 1.10 -15.20 -7.75
CA GLU A 124 0.18 -15.56 -6.66
C GLU A 124 0.51 -14.86 -5.34
N ARG A 125 1.72 -14.29 -5.22
CA ARG A 125 2.15 -13.45 -4.07
C ARG A 125 1.94 -11.96 -4.28
N SER A 126 1.47 -11.57 -5.46
CA SER A 126 1.32 -10.17 -5.81
C SER A 126 0.08 -9.57 -5.15
N ARG A 127 0.26 -8.42 -4.51
CA ARG A 127 -0.83 -7.57 -4.03
C ARG A 127 -1.01 -6.37 -4.94
N ASN A 128 -2.16 -5.72 -4.83
CA ASN A 128 -2.41 -4.45 -5.51
C ASN A 128 -1.68 -3.30 -4.81
N TRP A 129 -1.32 -2.28 -5.57
CA TRP A 129 -0.88 -0.99 -5.01
C TRP A 129 -1.99 -0.37 -4.14
N PRO A 130 -1.61 0.40 -3.10
CA PRO A 130 -2.57 0.96 -2.15
C PRO A 130 -3.53 1.92 -2.86
N LEU A 131 -4.79 1.85 -2.44
CA LEU A 131 -5.88 2.63 -2.99
C LEU A 131 -6.35 3.64 -1.96
N ASP A 132 -6.40 4.91 -2.35
CA ASP A 132 -6.88 5.97 -1.47
C ASP A 132 -8.43 5.90 -1.32
N PRO A 133 -9.03 6.49 -0.28
CA PRO A 133 -10.48 6.45 -0.06
C PRO A 133 -11.32 6.93 -1.24
N ASP A 134 -10.87 7.97 -1.97
CA ASP A 134 -11.62 8.51 -3.11
C ASP A 134 -11.50 7.59 -4.34
N GLY A 135 -10.33 6.99 -4.54
CA GLY A 135 -10.09 5.94 -5.51
C GLY A 135 -10.94 4.69 -5.24
N PHE A 136 -11.13 4.32 -3.97
CA PHE A 136 -12.03 3.25 -3.58
C PHE A 136 -13.49 3.63 -3.82
N ASP A 137 -13.90 4.86 -3.51
CA ASP A 137 -15.23 5.36 -3.77
C ASP A 137 -15.59 5.26 -5.26
N ALA A 138 -14.64 5.61 -6.14
CA ALA A 138 -14.79 5.47 -7.59
C ALA A 138 -14.84 4.00 -8.05
N LEU A 139 -13.99 3.14 -7.47
CA LEU A 139 -13.98 1.71 -7.79
C LEU A 139 -15.32 1.04 -7.45
N ILE A 140 -15.87 1.37 -6.28
CA ILE A 140 -17.11 0.78 -5.76
C ILE A 140 -18.34 1.16 -6.59
N GLU A 141 -18.31 2.27 -7.33
CA GLU A 141 -19.42 2.63 -8.22
C GLU A 141 -19.65 1.58 -9.32
N SER A 142 -18.58 0.92 -9.78
CA SER A 142 -18.63 -0.13 -10.81
C SER A 142 -19.08 -1.50 -10.29
N LYS A 143 -19.26 -1.67 -8.97
CA LYS A 143 -19.48 -2.98 -8.34
C LYS A 143 -20.95 -3.29 -8.11
N GLN A 144 -21.27 -4.58 -8.13
CA GLN A 144 -22.60 -5.11 -7.93
C GLN A 144 -22.89 -5.32 -6.44
N PHE A 145 -24.09 -4.93 -6.03
CA PHE A 145 -24.65 -5.16 -4.70
C PHE A 145 -26.01 -5.84 -4.87
N THR A 146 -26.36 -6.72 -3.93
CA THR A 146 -27.60 -7.52 -4.00
C THR A 146 -28.87 -6.66 -4.03
N ASN A 147 -28.85 -5.50 -3.35
CA ASN A 147 -29.97 -4.55 -3.26
C ASN A 147 -29.54 -3.08 -3.48
N GLY A 148 -28.28 -2.82 -3.84
CA GLY A 148 -27.73 -1.47 -4.01
C GLY A 148 -27.55 -0.64 -2.73
N ALA A 149 -28.13 -1.06 -1.60
CA ALA A 149 -28.23 -0.27 -0.37
C ALA A 149 -26.89 -0.11 0.36
N ASP A 150 -26.03 -1.13 0.29
CA ASP A 150 -24.81 -1.18 1.13
C ASP A 150 -23.64 -0.36 0.57
N LYS A 151 -23.78 0.26 -0.61
CA LYS A 151 -22.69 0.98 -1.27
C LYS A 151 -22.12 2.08 -0.37
N GLY A 152 -23.00 2.91 0.20
CA GLY A 152 -22.60 3.98 1.12
C GLY A 152 -21.93 3.46 2.39
N ALA A 153 -22.43 2.34 2.93
CA ALA A 153 -21.85 1.71 4.12
C ALA A 153 -20.44 1.19 3.85
N VAL A 154 -20.22 0.50 2.73
CA VAL A 154 -18.90 -0.02 2.34
C VAL A 154 -17.88 1.11 2.14
N LYS A 155 -18.28 2.21 1.51
CA LYS A 155 -17.44 3.42 1.37
C LYS A 155 -17.05 3.99 2.72
N ALA A 156 -18.03 4.16 3.62
CA ALA A 156 -17.80 4.67 4.97
C ALA A 156 -16.85 3.76 5.78
N LEU A 157 -17.02 2.44 5.67
CA LEU A 157 -16.14 1.47 6.32
C LEU A 157 -14.70 1.56 5.80
N TYR A 158 -14.51 1.65 4.48
CA TYR A 158 -13.16 1.74 3.89
C TYR A 158 -12.46 3.04 4.28
N ARG A 159 -13.18 4.16 4.25
CA ARG A 159 -12.66 5.47 4.65
C ARG A 159 -12.27 5.49 6.12
N LYS A 160 -13.16 5.04 7.03
CA LYS A 160 -12.87 4.94 8.48
C LYS A 160 -11.61 4.10 8.75
N MET A 161 -11.52 2.94 8.11
CA MET A 161 -10.37 2.05 8.26
C MET A 161 -9.08 2.69 7.72
N SER A 162 -9.14 3.33 6.55
CA SER A 162 -8.01 4.04 5.95
C SER A 162 -7.50 5.16 6.85
N GLU A 163 -8.41 5.99 7.40
CA GLU A 163 -8.06 7.09 8.30
C GLU A 163 -7.40 6.57 9.59
N GLY A 164 -7.96 5.52 10.20
CA GLY A 164 -7.42 4.92 11.41
C GLY A 164 -6.05 4.25 11.21
N GLN A 165 -5.84 3.58 10.09
CA GLN A 165 -4.60 2.84 9.82
C GLN A 165 -3.50 3.75 9.30
N LEU A 166 -3.75 4.48 8.20
CA LEU A 166 -2.73 5.31 7.53
C LEU A 166 -2.14 6.37 8.48
N GLY A 167 -2.97 6.96 9.35
CA GLY A 167 -2.53 7.96 10.33
C GLY A 167 -1.55 7.46 11.40
N SER A 168 -1.32 6.15 11.50
CA SER A 168 -0.45 5.56 12.53
C SER A 168 0.79 4.82 11.98
N VAL A 169 0.87 4.67 10.67
CA VAL A 169 1.97 4.00 9.97
C VAL A 169 3.23 4.86 10.06
N ARG A 170 4.35 4.24 10.44
CA ARG A 170 5.66 4.91 10.53
C ARG A 170 6.65 4.49 9.46
N LYS A 171 6.58 3.23 9.02
CA LYS A 171 7.48 2.69 8.01
C LYS A 171 6.69 1.92 6.97
N LEU A 172 7.01 2.15 5.70
CA LEU A 172 6.47 1.44 4.57
C LEU A 172 7.57 0.98 3.64
N ASP A 173 7.32 -0.17 3.04
CA ASP A 173 8.18 -0.78 2.05
C ASP A 173 7.29 -1.46 1.01
N PHE A 174 7.69 -1.36 -0.24
CA PHE A 174 6.95 -1.85 -1.40
C PHE A 174 7.78 -2.87 -2.20
N LEU A 175 8.84 -3.42 -1.62
CA LEU A 175 9.62 -4.50 -2.24
C LEU A 175 8.72 -5.69 -2.62
N PHE A 176 9.03 -6.32 -3.75
CA PHE A 176 8.27 -7.44 -4.35
C PHE A 176 6.85 -7.10 -4.83
N MET A 177 6.49 -5.82 -4.90
CA MET A 177 5.28 -5.37 -5.60
C MET A 177 5.40 -5.60 -7.11
N GLN A 178 4.27 -5.77 -7.78
CA GLN A 178 4.23 -5.69 -9.24
C GLN A 178 4.70 -4.31 -9.71
N LYS A 179 5.33 -4.26 -10.89
CA LYS A 179 5.75 -3.01 -11.52
C LYS A 179 4.55 -2.04 -11.58
N PRO A 180 4.68 -0.81 -11.04
CA PRO A 180 3.55 0.11 -10.96
C PRO A 180 3.21 0.71 -12.31
N THR A 181 1.93 1.05 -12.47
CA THR A 181 1.44 1.96 -13.50
C THR A 181 1.43 3.41 -12.99
N VAL A 182 1.19 4.38 -13.88
CA VAL A 182 0.97 5.79 -13.53
C VAL A 182 -0.15 5.92 -12.50
N ARG A 183 -1.29 5.24 -12.73
CA ARG A 183 -2.45 5.29 -11.84
C ARG A 183 -2.14 4.73 -10.46
N ASP A 184 -1.34 3.67 -10.38
CA ASP A 184 -0.92 3.08 -9.11
C ASP A 184 -0.12 4.10 -8.28
N MET A 185 0.79 4.84 -8.92
CA MET A 185 1.61 5.83 -8.22
C MET A 185 0.84 7.10 -7.83
N GLU A 186 -0.12 7.54 -8.64
CA GLU A 186 -1.04 8.62 -8.24
C GLU A 186 -1.86 8.24 -6.99
N GLN A 187 -2.35 7.00 -6.94
CA GLN A 187 -3.10 6.50 -5.78
C GLN A 187 -2.18 6.34 -4.57
N CYS A 188 -0.96 5.84 -4.79
CA CYS A 188 0.04 5.71 -3.75
C CYS A 188 0.41 7.07 -3.15
N GLY A 189 0.68 8.10 -3.97
CA GLY A 189 1.00 9.44 -3.50
C GLY A 189 -0.12 10.05 -2.64
N ARG A 190 -1.38 9.89 -3.05
CA ARG A 190 -2.54 10.27 -2.21
C ARG A 190 -2.60 9.49 -0.89
N CYS A 191 -2.36 8.18 -0.91
CA CYS A 191 -2.32 7.36 0.32
C CYS A 191 -1.21 7.82 1.29
N LEU A 192 -0.01 8.05 0.76
CA LEU A 192 1.13 8.50 1.56
C LEU A 192 0.88 9.88 2.18
N SER A 193 0.17 10.77 1.48
CA SER A 193 -0.25 12.07 2.01
C SER A 193 -1.17 11.97 3.22
N LEU A 194 -1.91 10.87 3.36
CA LEU A 194 -2.74 10.58 4.53
C LEU A 194 -1.93 9.99 5.70
N CYS A 195 -0.70 9.53 5.45
CA CYS A 195 0.16 8.90 6.45
C CYS A 195 0.90 9.96 7.31
N ARG A 196 0.17 10.61 8.21
CA ARG A 196 0.65 11.73 9.04
C ARG A 196 1.83 11.42 9.98
N ARG A 197 2.18 10.15 10.16
CA ARG A 197 3.27 9.69 11.04
C ARG A 197 4.30 8.85 10.29
N LEU A 198 4.23 8.82 8.96
CA LEU A 198 5.23 8.15 8.16
C LEU A 198 6.60 8.77 8.47
N GLN A 199 7.65 7.96 8.42
CA GLN A 199 9.03 8.40 8.64
C GLN A 199 9.91 7.76 7.60
N VAL A 200 9.68 6.48 7.31
CA VAL A 200 10.45 5.72 6.33
C VAL A 200 9.52 5.19 5.24
N CYS A 201 9.85 5.48 3.99
CA CYS A 201 9.13 4.93 2.84
C CYS A 201 10.13 4.32 1.85
N SER A 202 9.90 3.08 1.43
CA SER A 202 10.77 2.36 0.50
C SER A 202 10.02 1.96 -0.76
N PHE A 203 10.49 2.48 -1.89
CA PHE A 203 10.22 2.03 -3.24
C PHE A 203 11.47 1.40 -3.86
N PHE A 204 12.32 0.75 -3.04
CA PHE A 204 13.52 0.10 -3.54
C PHE A 204 13.19 -1.06 -4.48
N GLU A 205 13.79 -1.08 -5.66
CA GLU A 205 13.62 -2.15 -6.67
C GLU A 205 12.16 -2.50 -7.02
N VAL A 206 11.26 -1.50 -7.03
CA VAL A 206 9.85 -1.71 -7.43
C VAL A 206 9.58 -1.48 -8.91
N GLY A 207 10.59 -1.02 -9.65
CA GLY A 207 10.53 -0.78 -11.09
C GLY A 207 9.90 0.55 -11.47
N LEU A 208 10.09 1.61 -10.67
CA LEU A 208 9.69 2.97 -11.04
C LEU A 208 10.41 3.42 -12.32
N THR A 209 9.67 4.02 -13.24
CA THR A 209 10.15 4.81 -14.38
C THR A 209 9.92 6.31 -14.12
N ASP A 210 10.44 7.16 -14.99
CA ASP A 210 10.23 8.61 -14.93
C ASP A 210 8.76 9.01 -14.87
N GLU A 211 7.91 8.37 -15.68
CA GLU A 211 6.47 8.66 -15.70
C GLU A 211 5.78 8.28 -14.39
N THR A 212 6.12 7.12 -13.83
CA THR A 212 5.55 6.67 -12.54
C THR A 212 6.09 7.47 -11.36
N CYS A 213 7.34 7.95 -11.43
CA CYS A 213 7.93 8.83 -10.44
C CYS A 213 7.23 10.20 -10.44
N ALA A 214 6.99 10.77 -11.62
CA ALA A 214 6.23 12.02 -11.77
C ALA A 214 4.81 11.87 -11.20
N ALA A 215 4.14 10.75 -11.49
CA ALA A 215 2.82 10.44 -10.94
C ALA A 215 2.78 10.34 -9.41
N LEU A 216 3.83 9.77 -8.81
CA LEU A 216 3.96 9.71 -7.35
C LEU A 216 4.06 11.11 -6.75
N PHE A 217 4.99 11.93 -7.26
CA PHE A 217 5.26 13.25 -6.70
C PHE A 217 4.22 14.32 -7.07
N SER A 218 3.41 14.11 -8.11
CA SER A 218 2.30 15.01 -8.46
C SER A 218 1.14 14.96 -7.47
N THR A 219 1.04 13.87 -6.70
CA THR A 219 -0.05 13.61 -5.76
C THR A 219 0.40 13.44 -4.32
N LEU A 220 1.69 13.23 -4.09
CA LEU A 220 2.29 13.22 -2.77
C LEU A 220 2.41 14.65 -2.24
N ALA A 221 1.73 14.94 -1.13
CA ALA A 221 1.78 16.24 -0.50
C ALA A 221 3.22 16.55 -0.02
N THR A 222 3.69 17.77 -0.29
CA THR A 222 5.05 18.21 0.09
C THR A 222 5.23 18.32 1.59
N ASP A 223 4.15 18.47 2.36
CA ASP A 223 4.12 18.44 3.83
C ASP A 223 4.03 17.02 4.41
N ALA A 224 4.04 15.97 3.57
CA ALA A 224 4.11 14.61 4.05
C ALA A 224 5.39 14.43 4.86
N HIS A 225 5.24 14.02 6.13
CA HIS A 225 6.37 13.75 7.01
C HIS A 225 7.03 12.46 6.53
N ILE A 226 8.15 12.57 5.82
CA ILE A 226 9.01 11.46 5.41
C ILE A 226 10.43 11.90 5.71
N GLU A 227 11.13 11.14 6.55
CA GLU A 227 12.50 11.40 6.99
C GLU A 227 13.50 10.61 6.13
N VAL A 228 13.12 9.41 5.68
CA VAL A 228 13.95 8.53 4.86
C VAL A 228 13.13 8.00 3.68
N LEU A 229 13.61 8.26 2.47
CA LEU A 229 12.98 7.80 1.23
C LEU A 229 13.95 6.93 0.42
N TYR A 230 13.53 5.69 0.15
CA TYR A 230 14.28 4.79 -0.73
C TYR A 230 13.69 4.75 -2.14
N LEU A 231 14.46 5.24 -3.11
CA LEU A 231 14.14 5.19 -4.54
C LEU A 231 15.21 4.43 -5.35
N GLY A 232 16.17 3.78 -4.68
CA GLY A 232 17.25 3.05 -5.33
C GLY A 232 16.79 1.80 -6.10
N GLY A 233 17.58 1.37 -7.08
CA GLY A 233 17.32 0.15 -7.85
C GLY A 233 16.15 0.25 -8.84
N ASN A 234 15.83 1.45 -9.32
CA ASN A 234 14.73 1.70 -10.25
C ASN A 234 15.25 2.11 -11.65
N GLN A 235 14.36 2.56 -12.54
CA GLN A 235 14.68 3.08 -13.87
C GLN A 235 14.54 4.62 -13.92
N LEU A 236 14.96 5.32 -12.87
CA LEU A 236 14.83 6.78 -12.78
C LEU A 236 15.95 7.47 -13.56
N GLY A 237 15.57 8.37 -14.46
CA GLY A 237 16.43 9.19 -15.30
C GLY A 237 16.34 10.68 -14.99
N PRO A 238 16.84 11.55 -15.90
CA PRO A 238 16.85 12.99 -15.71
C PRO A 238 15.47 13.62 -15.49
N ALA A 239 14.39 13.05 -16.03
CA ALA A 239 13.05 13.62 -15.83
C ALA A 239 12.54 13.32 -14.41
N ALA A 240 12.70 12.09 -13.90
CA ALA A 240 12.43 11.77 -12.50
C ALA A 240 13.24 12.66 -11.54
N ALA A 241 14.51 12.93 -11.86
CA ALA A 241 15.39 13.78 -11.06
C ALA A 241 14.80 15.18 -10.82
N LYS A 242 14.13 15.75 -11.84
CA LYS A 242 13.47 17.06 -11.75
C LYS A 242 12.26 17.03 -10.81
N GLU A 243 11.46 15.97 -10.88
CA GLU A 243 10.29 15.79 -10.00
C GLU A 243 10.73 15.62 -8.53
N ILE A 244 11.78 14.82 -8.30
CA ILE A 244 12.38 14.65 -6.98
C ILE A 244 12.95 15.97 -6.46
N ALA A 245 13.62 16.75 -7.31
CA ALA A 245 14.14 18.07 -6.97
C ALA A 245 13.00 19.04 -6.58
N ALA A 246 11.90 19.04 -7.32
CA ALA A 246 10.73 19.86 -7.01
C ALA A 246 10.12 19.48 -5.65
N TYR A 247 10.00 18.18 -5.36
CA TYR A 247 9.54 17.69 -4.06
C TYR A 247 10.49 18.09 -2.92
N LEU A 248 11.81 17.94 -3.11
CA LEU A 248 12.83 18.34 -2.13
C LEU A 248 12.79 19.82 -1.76
N CYS A 249 12.46 20.70 -2.70
CA CYS A 249 12.32 22.14 -2.44
C CYS A 249 11.12 22.47 -1.54
N GLY A 250 10.03 21.70 -1.64
CA GLY A 250 8.81 21.91 -0.85
C GLY A 250 8.75 21.09 0.44
N ASN A 251 9.51 20.00 0.53
CA ASN A 251 9.54 19.13 1.69
C ASN A 251 10.60 19.56 2.70
N HIS A 252 10.25 19.54 3.98
CA HIS A 252 11.12 19.97 5.08
C HIS A 252 11.34 18.88 6.13
N SER A 253 10.92 17.65 5.86
CA SER A 253 11.16 16.49 6.72
C SER A 253 12.25 15.56 6.20
N LEU A 254 12.47 15.52 4.87
CA LEU A 254 13.32 14.51 4.26
C LEU A 254 14.78 14.74 4.61
N GLU A 255 15.35 13.78 5.35
CA GLU A 255 16.72 13.82 5.85
C GLU A 255 17.65 12.92 5.03
N ILE A 256 17.15 11.79 4.53
CA ILE A 256 17.95 10.81 3.79
C ILE A 256 17.23 10.38 2.52
N LEU A 257 17.90 10.55 1.38
CA LEU A 257 17.39 10.15 0.07
C LEU A 257 18.31 9.13 -0.60
N TYR A 258 17.78 7.94 -0.87
CA TYR A 258 18.50 6.89 -1.58
C TYR A 258 18.09 6.85 -3.05
N LEU A 259 19.02 7.15 -3.94
CA LEU A 259 18.85 7.13 -5.40
C LEU A 259 19.81 6.18 -6.10
N GLN A 260 20.60 5.39 -5.37
CA GLN A 260 21.61 4.51 -5.97
C GLN A 260 21.00 3.50 -6.95
N ARG A 261 21.78 3.04 -7.94
CA ARG A 261 21.37 2.03 -8.94
C ARG A 261 20.14 2.50 -9.75
N ASN A 262 20.26 3.67 -10.36
CA ASN A 262 19.30 4.27 -11.29
C ASN A 262 20.03 4.76 -12.55
N ASN A 263 19.40 5.56 -13.40
CA ASN A 263 19.96 6.07 -14.66
C ASN A 263 19.94 7.61 -14.73
N LEU A 264 20.17 8.30 -13.61
CA LEU A 264 20.02 9.76 -13.53
C LEU A 264 20.91 10.51 -14.52
N GLY A 265 22.14 10.04 -14.75
CA GLY A 265 23.14 10.70 -15.58
C GLY A 265 23.51 12.11 -15.10
N ASP A 266 24.44 12.75 -15.80
CA ASP A 266 24.90 14.11 -15.44
C ASP A 266 23.78 15.14 -15.49
N GLU A 267 22.81 14.98 -16.38
CA GLU A 267 21.63 15.85 -16.48
C GLU A 267 20.75 15.74 -15.23
N GLY A 268 20.48 14.52 -14.74
CA GLY A 268 19.73 14.31 -13.51
C GLY A 268 20.48 14.84 -12.29
N ALA A 269 21.80 14.65 -12.24
CA ALA A 269 22.64 15.22 -11.19
C ALA A 269 22.58 16.76 -11.16
N LYS A 270 22.70 17.40 -12.32
CA LYS A 270 22.56 18.86 -12.47
C LYS A 270 21.15 19.36 -12.09
N ALA A 271 20.12 18.57 -12.35
CA ALA A 271 18.74 18.90 -11.96
C ALA A 271 18.51 18.83 -10.44
N LEU A 272 19.14 17.85 -9.76
CA LEU A 272 19.03 17.70 -8.30
C LEU A 272 19.86 18.73 -7.53
N ALA A 273 21.02 19.14 -8.07
CA ALA A 273 21.98 19.99 -7.36
C ALA A 273 21.37 21.27 -6.72
N PRO A 274 20.54 22.07 -7.42
CA PRO A 274 19.92 23.25 -6.80
C PRO A 274 19.01 22.91 -5.61
N ALA A 275 18.24 21.83 -5.71
CA ALA A 275 17.33 21.40 -4.63
C ALA A 275 18.10 20.85 -3.43
N ILE A 276 19.22 20.15 -3.66
CA ILE A 276 20.13 19.70 -2.60
C ILE A 276 20.68 20.90 -1.83
N SER A 277 21.19 21.92 -2.53
CA SER A 277 21.71 23.14 -1.88
C SER A 277 20.63 23.92 -1.11
N ALA A 278 19.39 23.91 -1.60
CA ALA A 278 18.28 24.64 -1.00
C ALA A 278 17.61 23.89 0.18
N SER A 279 17.72 22.56 0.23
CA SER A 279 17.06 21.75 1.25
C SER A 279 17.55 22.09 2.65
N MET A 280 16.60 22.29 3.57
CA MET A 280 16.87 22.61 4.97
C MET A 280 16.99 21.38 5.87
N SER A 281 16.48 20.24 5.42
CA SER A 281 16.38 19.01 6.21
C SER A 281 17.32 17.91 5.74
N LEU A 282 17.74 17.90 4.47
CA LEU A 282 18.53 16.83 3.89
C LEU A 282 19.91 16.76 4.55
N LYS A 283 20.25 15.58 5.05
CA LYS A 283 21.53 15.26 5.73
C LYS A 283 22.37 14.28 4.94
N ALA A 284 21.75 13.43 4.12
CA ALA A 284 22.47 12.46 3.31
C ALA A 284 21.75 12.16 2.00
N ILE A 285 22.53 11.93 0.94
CA ILE A 285 22.04 11.47 -0.35
C ILE A 285 22.97 10.39 -0.92
N LEU A 286 22.38 9.31 -1.45
CA LEU A 286 23.10 8.22 -2.11
C LEU A 286 22.82 8.26 -3.61
N VAL A 287 23.85 8.45 -4.42
CA VAL A 287 23.75 8.55 -5.88
C VAL A 287 24.66 7.57 -6.62
N ASP A 288 25.18 6.54 -5.93
CA ASP A 288 26.01 5.50 -6.55
C ASP A 288 25.31 4.80 -7.71
N ASP A 289 26.08 4.27 -8.67
CA ASP A 289 25.56 3.51 -9.81
C ASP A 289 24.44 4.26 -10.58
N ASN A 290 24.68 5.53 -10.93
CA ASN A 290 23.74 6.39 -11.65
C ASN A 290 24.21 6.88 -13.03
N ASN A 291 25.27 6.27 -13.58
CA ASN A 291 25.92 6.71 -14.82
C ASN A 291 26.38 8.18 -14.76
N LEU A 292 26.87 8.63 -13.61
CA LEU A 292 27.45 9.97 -13.44
C LEU A 292 28.90 9.97 -13.94
N SER A 293 29.27 10.97 -14.73
CA SER A 293 30.66 11.31 -14.97
C SER A 293 31.22 12.15 -13.81
N ASP A 294 32.50 12.49 -13.88
CA ASP A 294 33.13 13.44 -12.95
C ASP A 294 32.36 14.78 -12.90
N GLU A 295 31.72 15.21 -13.99
CA GLU A 295 30.95 16.45 -14.04
C GLU A 295 29.67 16.35 -13.21
N GLY A 296 28.89 15.27 -13.40
CA GLY A 296 27.66 15.03 -12.64
C GLY A 296 27.94 14.83 -11.16
N PHE A 297 28.96 14.03 -10.81
CA PHE A 297 29.38 13.86 -9.42
C PHE A 297 29.81 15.18 -8.79
N ALA A 298 30.62 15.98 -9.50
CA ALA A 298 31.05 17.28 -9.00
C ALA A 298 29.88 18.27 -8.82
N ALA A 299 28.81 18.17 -9.61
CA ALA A 299 27.60 18.98 -9.42
C ALA A 299 26.91 18.66 -8.09
N ILE A 300 26.72 17.38 -7.78
CA ILE A 300 26.13 16.91 -6.52
C ILE A 300 27.05 17.24 -5.34
N HIS A 301 28.36 17.01 -5.48
CA HIS A 301 29.36 17.35 -4.45
C HIS A 301 29.35 18.83 -4.11
N ARG A 302 29.44 19.72 -5.11
CA ARG A 302 29.38 21.17 -4.87
C ARG A 302 28.08 21.60 -4.17
N ALA A 303 26.95 20.96 -4.51
CA ALA A 303 25.68 21.26 -3.86
C ALA A 303 25.63 20.78 -2.41
N ALA A 304 26.17 19.59 -2.13
CA ALA A 304 26.16 18.97 -0.82
C ALA A 304 27.05 19.68 0.21
N VAL A 305 28.14 20.31 -0.24
CA VAL A 305 29.05 21.11 0.61
C VAL A 305 28.78 22.62 0.52
N HIS A 306 27.65 23.02 -0.08
CA HIS A 306 27.33 24.43 -0.26
C HIS A 306 26.89 25.08 1.05
N GLY A 307 27.62 26.12 1.48
CA GLY A 307 27.35 26.85 2.73
C GLY A 307 27.99 26.18 3.95
N GLU A 308 27.47 26.45 5.15
CA GLU A 308 27.93 25.81 6.40
C GLU A 308 27.33 24.40 6.62
N ARG A 309 26.63 23.85 5.62
CA ARG A 309 25.98 22.54 5.70
C ARG A 309 26.81 21.51 4.98
N ASP A 310 27.04 20.39 5.64
CA ASP A 310 27.72 19.22 5.08
C ASP A 310 26.69 18.10 4.92
N ILE A 311 26.13 17.98 3.72
CA ILE A 311 25.24 16.89 3.35
C ILE A 311 26.13 15.70 2.99
N ALA A 312 25.99 14.61 3.72
CA ALA A 312 26.78 13.42 3.48
C ALA A 312 26.46 12.83 2.09
N LEU A 313 27.44 12.89 1.21
CA LEU A 313 27.44 12.14 -0.04
C LEU A 313 27.93 10.74 0.24
N ILE A 314 27.01 9.80 0.12
CA ILE A 314 27.33 8.40 0.31
C ILE A 314 27.45 7.82 -1.09
N GLY A 315 28.68 7.92 -1.59
CA GLY A 315 29.10 7.27 -2.80
C GLY A 315 30.59 6.92 -2.80
N GLY A 316 30.92 5.67 -3.12
CA GLY A 316 32.29 5.15 -3.12
C GLY A 316 32.78 4.54 -1.80
N VAL A 317 33.64 3.53 -1.92
CA VAL A 317 34.09 2.60 -0.87
C VAL A 317 34.68 3.31 0.36
N GLY A 318 33.92 3.44 1.44
CA GLY A 318 34.44 3.98 2.70
C GLY A 318 33.49 3.77 3.90
N ASN A 319 33.97 3.06 4.91
CA ASN A 319 33.26 2.72 6.16
C ASN A 319 32.66 3.91 6.95
N ALA A 320 33.00 5.16 6.61
CA ALA A 320 32.47 6.35 7.29
C ALA A 320 30.97 6.58 7.00
N ALA A 321 30.54 6.34 5.76
CA ALA A 321 29.13 6.48 5.35
C ALA A 321 28.20 5.49 6.09
N SER A 322 28.66 4.25 6.27
CA SER A 322 27.91 3.21 6.99
C SER A 322 27.72 3.53 8.47
N ASN A 323 28.72 4.17 9.11
CA ASN A 323 28.63 4.60 10.50
C ASN A 323 27.67 5.78 10.71
N LEU A 324 27.64 6.75 9.78
CA LEU A 324 26.66 7.84 9.81
C LEU A 324 25.25 7.32 9.56
N LEU A 325 25.07 6.38 8.61
CA LEU A 325 23.81 5.66 8.40
C LEU A 325 23.39 4.93 9.68
N GLY A 326 24.31 4.20 10.31
CA GLY A 326 24.07 3.49 11.56
C GLY A 326 23.72 4.41 12.72
N ALA A 327 24.23 5.65 12.75
CA ALA A 327 23.91 6.65 13.76
C ALA A 327 22.56 7.35 13.49
N LEU A 328 22.26 7.65 12.22
CA LEU A 328 20.99 8.27 11.80
C LEU A 328 19.81 7.28 11.88
N MET A 329 20.02 6.01 11.50
CA MET A 329 18.98 4.96 11.55
C MET A 329 18.71 4.40 12.96
N LYS A 330 19.54 4.73 13.95
CA LYS A 330 19.35 4.34 15.37
C LYS A 330 18.47 5.33 16.16
N ARG A 331 18.10 6.46 15.56
CA ARG A 331 17.13 7.41 16.12
C ARG A 331 15.71 7.02 15.73
#